data_AF-A0A109L066-F1
#
_entry.id   AF-A0A109L066-F1
#
_cell.length_a   1.000
_cell.length_b   1.000
_cell.length_c   1.000
_cell.angle_alpha   90.00
_cell.angle_beta   90.00
_cell.angle_gamma   90.00
#
_symmetry.space_group_name_H-M   'P 1'
#
loop_
_entity.id
_entity.type
_entity.pdbx_description
1 polymer ?
#
loop_
_entity_poly.entity_id
_entity_poly.type
_entity_poly.pdbx_seq_one_letter_code
_entity_poly.pdbx_strand_id
1 'polypeptide(L)'
;MITVELDSSRLQQTLNRIEWAVGDLTPLMRGVAAEMASQTEENFEEEGRPDWADLSDVTTERRAKNGNWPGQMLQVSAAGLAASITSYSDDSSALVGSNKPYAAMMHFGGDQSEFPHLWGDIPARPYLPMDAEGVLQPEAEDAILELALNHLEKAALA
;
A
#
# COMPACT_ATOMS: atom_id res chain seq x y z
N MET A 1 -17.62 -37.78 33.59
CA MET A 1 -18.04 -37.33 32.24
C MET A 1 -18.52 -35.91 32.39
N ILE A 2 -17.86 -34.95 31.74
CA ILE A 2 -18.27 -33.54 31.75
C ILE A 2 -19.00 -33.31 30.43
N THR A 3 -20.29 -32.98 30.51
CA THR A 3 -21.09 -32.57 29.36
C THR A 3 -20.98 -31.06 29.27
N VAL A 4 -20.41 -30.55 28.18
CA VAL A 4 -20.40 -29.12 27.87
C VAL A 4 -21.66 -28.85 27.04
N GLU A 5 -22.65 -28.18 27.61
CA GLU A 5 -23.78 -27.65 26.85
C GLU A 5 -23.35 -26.37 26.14
N LEU A 6 -23.30 -26.42 24.81
CA LEU A 6 -23.16 -25.23 23.98
C LEU A 6 -24.48 -24.45 24.04
N ASP A 7 -24.45 -23.27 24.65
CA ASP A 7 -25.56 -22.32 24.61
C ASP A 7 -25.78 -21.87 23.15
N SER A 8 -26.73 -22.54 22.50
CA SER A 8 -27.11 -22.29 21.11
C SER A 8 -27.57 -20.85 20.87
N SER A 9 -28.09 -20.16 21.90
CA SER A 9 -28.57 -18.78 21.76
C SER A 9 -27.40 -17.78 21.68
N ARG A 10 -26.36 -17.99 22.50
CA ARG A 10 -25.14 -17.17 22.45
C ARG A 10 -24.38 -17.39 21.15
N LEU A 11 -24.25 -18.64 20.70
CA LEU A 11 -23.61 -18.96 19.43
C LEU A 11 -24.33 -18.30 18.25
N GLN A 12 -25.66 -18.38 18.18
CA GLN A 12 -26.44 -17.75 17.13
C GLN A 12 -26.29 -16.22 17.15
N GLN A 13 -26.29 -15.59 18.33
CA GLN A 13 -26.07 -14.15 18.44
C GLN A 13 -24.69 -13.73 17.92
N THR A 14 -23.64 -14.48 18.27
CA THR A 14 -22.29 -14.23 17.76
C THR A 14 -22.23 -14.37 16.24
N LEU A 15 -22.82 -15.42 15.67
CA LEU A 15 -22.85 -15.61 14.22
C LEU A 15 -23.60 -14.49 13.49
N ASN A 16 -24.73 -14.01 14.04
CA ASN A 16 -25.48 -12.89 13.46
C ASN A 16 -24.67 -11.57 13.47
N ARG A 17 -23.85 -11.34 14.51
CA ARG A 17 -22.97 -10.17 14.56
C ARG A 17 -21.86 -10.24 13.52
N ILE A 18 -21.27 -11.42 13.36
CA ILE A 18 -20.26 -11.66 12.32
C ILE A 18 -20.88 -11.47 10.93
N GLU A 19 -22.06 -12.03 10.68
CA GLU A 19 -22.79 -11.86 9.41
C GLU A 19 -23.02 -10.37 9.10
N TRP A 20 -23.45 -9.59 10.10
CA TRP A 20 -23.62 -8.15 9.93
C TRP A 20 -22.31 -7.43 9.62
N ALA A 21 -21.21 -7.80 10.29
CA ALA A 21 -19.90 -7.22 10.05
C ALA A 21 -19.31 -7.57 8.68
N VAL A 22 -19.67 -8.73 8.13
CA VAL A 22 -19.37 -9.10 6.73
C VAL A 22 -20.23 -8.29 5.75
N GLY A 23 -21.46 -7.93 6.15
CA GLY A 23 -22.36 -7.11 5.35
C GLY A 23 -21.97 -5.62 5.24
N ASP A 24 -21.24 -5.09 6.23
CA ASP A 24 -20.68 -3.73 6.20
C ASP A 24 -19.15 -3.78 6.38
N LEU A 25 -18.43 -3.80 5.26
CA LEU A 25 -16.96 -3.79 5.25
C LEU A 25 -16.37 -2.39 5.34
N THR A 26 -17.16 -1.33 5.48
CA THR A 26 -16.63 0.05 5.59
C THR A 26 -15.54 0.19 6.66
N PRO A 27 -15.67 -0.39 7.87
CA PRO A 27 -14.60 -0.32 8.87
C PRO A 27 -13.34 -1.06 8.43
N LEU A 28 -13.47 -2.21 7.77
CA LEU A 28 -12.37 -2.99 7.25
C LEU A 28 -11.66 -2.25 6.10
N MET A 29 -12.40 -1.79 5.08
CA MET A 29 -11.86 -1.08 3.93
C MET A 29 -11.12 0.19 4.33
N ARG A 30 -11.60 0.91 5.35
CA ARG A 30 -10.87 2.05 5.92
C ARG A 30 -9.52 1.64 6.51
N GLY A 31 -9.49 0.51 7.23
CA GLY A 31 -8.25 -0.07 7.74
C GLY A 31 -7.29 -0.45 6.61
N VAL A 32 -7.79 -1.14 5.59
CA VAL A 32 -7.01 -1.56 4.42
C VAL A 32 -6.44 -0.34 3.68
N ALA A 33 -7.22 0.73 3.47
CA ALA A 33 -6.73 1.95 2.82
C ALA A 33 -5.64 2.67 3.64
N ALA A 34 -5.75 2.65 4.97
CA ALA A 34 -4.71 3.19 5.85
C ALA A 34 -3.45 2.33 5.83
N GLU A 35 -3.60 1.00 5.83
CA GLU A 35 -2.49 0.05 5.78
C GLU A 35 -1.71 0.17 4.47
N MET A 36 -2.39 0.18 3.32
CA MET A 36 -1.73 0.36 2.03
C MET A 36 -0.99 1.70 1.93
N ALA A 37 -1.51 2.76 2.57
CA ALA A 37 -0.81 4.04 2.65
C ALA A 37 0.44 3.96 3.54
N SER A 38 0.36 3.27 4.68
CA SER A 38 1.50 3.02 5.58
C SER A 38 2.61 2.25 4.87
N GLN A 39 2.27 1.14 4.21
CA GLN A 39 3.21 0.34 3.43
C GLN A 39 3.85 1.15 2.30
N THR A 40 3.08 2.04 1.66
CA THR A 40 3.61 2.95 0.64
C THR A 40 4.63 3.93 1.23
N GLU A 41 4.35 4.50 2.40
CA GLU A 41 5.25 5.42 3.09
C GLU A 41 6.56 4.72 3.48
N GLU A 42 6.46 3.51 4.06
CA GLU A 42 7.62 2.70 4.39
C GLU A 42 8.47 2.33 3.15
N ASN A 43 7.85 1.97 2.03
CA ASN A 43 8.57 1.75 0.77
C ASN A 43 9.32 3.00 0.30
N PHE A 44 8.79 4.21 0.56
CA PHE A 44 9.51 5.46 0.28
C PHE A 44 10.67 5.72 1.24
N GLU A 45 10.54 5.33 2.50
CA GLU A 45 11.57 5.51 3.53
C GLU A 45 12.74 4.54 3.37
N GLU A 46 12.44 3.28 3.05
CA GLU A 46 13.42 2.21 2.86
C GLU A 46 14.04 2.18 1.45
N GLU A 47 13.62 3.08 0.55
CA GLU A 47 14.04 3.08 -0.86
C GLU A 47 13.71 1.76 -1.58
N GLY A 48 12.55 1.18 -1.24
CA GLY A 48 12.01 -0.03 -1.83
C GLY A 48 12.11 -1.26 -0.94
N ARG A 49 11.13 -2.15 -1.06
CA ARG A 49 11.13 -3.48 -0.44
C ARG A 49 10.66 -4.53 -1.46
N PRO A 50 11.57 -5.13 -2.24
CA PRO A 50 13.04 -5.02 -2.17
C PRO A 50 13.60 -3.68 -2.67
N ASP A 51 14.86 -3.40 -2.31
CA ASP A 51 15.59 -2.17 -2.65
C ASP A 51 15.48 -1.80 -4.14
N TRP A 52 15.24 -0.53 -4.40
CA TRP A 52 15.20 0.03 -5.74
C TRP A 52 16.59 0.10 -6.38
N ALA A 53 16.61 0.11 -7.71
CA ALA A 53 17.84 0.38 -8.44
C ALA A 53 18.37 1.80 -8.15
N ASP A 54 19.68 1.87 -7.88
CA ASP A 54 20.40 3.11 -7.61
C ASP A 54 20.18 4.19 -8.69
N LEU A 55 20.28 5.45 -8.26
CA LEU A 55 20.33 6.57 -9.18
C LEU A 55 21.69 6.60 -9.89
N SER A 56 21.68 6.81 -11.20
CA SER A 56 22.90 7.05 -11.99
C SER A 56 23.75 8.19 -11.42
N ASP A 57 25.07 8.12 -11.58
CA ASP A 57 26.02 9.19 -11.18
C ASP A 57 25.64 10.58 -11.71
N VAL A 58 25.17 10.66 -12.96
CA VAL A 58 24.72 11.92 -13.57
C VAL A 58 23.55 12.55 -12.79
N THR A 59 22.63 11.71 -12.29
CA THR A 59 21.47 12.16 -11.52
C THR A 59 21.87 12.60 -10.12
N THR A 60 22.73 11.84 -9.43
CA THR A 60 23.20 12.19 -8.08
C THR A 60 24.05 13.45 -8.10
N GLU A 61 24.96 13.62 -9.06
CA GLU A 61 25.73 14.85 -9.25
C GLU A 61 24.84 16.07 -9.50
N ARG A 62 23.81 15.93 -10.35
CA ARG A 62 22.86 17.01 -10.62
C ARG A 62 22.08 17.39 -9.36
N ARG A 63 21.63 16.40 -8.58
CA ARG A 63 20.91 16.65 -7.33
C ARG A 63 21.81 17.28 -6.27
N ALA A 64 23.07 16.87 -6.18
CA ALA A 64 24.06 17.46 -5.28
C ALA A 64 24.28 18.95 -5.58
N LYS A 65 24.43 19.31 -6.87
CA LYS A 65 24.52 20.73 -7.31
C LYS A 65 23.28 21.56 -6.93
N ASN A 66 22.12 20.91 -6.86
CA ASN A 66 20.85 21.55 -6.51
C ASN A 66 20.55 21.49 -5.00
N GLY A 67 21.43 20.91 -4.17
CA GLY A 67 21.23 20.79 -2.72
C GLY A 67 20.25 19.69 -2.29
N ASN A 68 19.89 18.76 -3.18
CA ASN A 68 18.91 17.70 -2.96
C ASN A 68 19.55 16.30 -2.87
N TRP A 69 20.87 16.22 -2.63
CA TRP A 69 21.61 14.97 -2.45
C TRP A 69 22.78 15.19 -1.47
N PRO A 70 23.07 14.24 -0.53
CA PRO A 70 22.39 12.95 -0.31
C PRO A 70 20.95 13.10 0.19
N GLY A 71 20.07 12.18 -0.20
CA GLY A 71 18.65 12.18 0.17
C GLY A 71 17.87 11.07 -0.52
N GLN A 72 16.58 10.95 -0.22
CA GLN A 72 15.71 9.86 -0.67
C GLN A 72 15.42 9.93 -2.18
N MET A 73 15.50 8.79 -2.90
CA MET A 73 15.43 8.74 -4.37
C MET A 73 14.17 9.39 -4.96
N LEU A 74 13.00 9.15 -4.36
CA LEU A 74 11.70 9.67 -4.84
C LEU A 74 11.13 10.82 -3.98
N GLN A 75 11.90 11.35 -3.01
CA GLN A 75 11.45 12.41 -2.10
C GLN A 75 12.28 13.71 -2.23
N VAL A 76 12.36 14.24 -3.46
CA VAL A 76 13.20 15.42 -3.78
C VAL A 76 12.64 16.75 -3.26
N SER A 77 11.33 16.85 -3.04
CA SER A 77 10.68 18.11 -2.63
C SER A 77 9.44 17.86 -1.78
N ALA A 78 9.06 18.86 -0.97
CA ALA A 78 7.90 18.79 -0.08
C ALA A 78 6.54 18.62 -0.79
N ALA A 79 6.45 18.94 -2.09
CA ALA A 79 5.26 18.72 -2.93
C ALA A 79 5.50 17.61 -3.98
N GLY A 80 6.43 16.70 -3.69
CA GLY A 80 6.89 15.63 -4.56
C GLY A 80 5.93 14.44 -4.65
N LEU A 81 6.46 13.28 -5.04
CA LEU A 81 5.68 12.06 -5.25
C LEU A 81 5.16 11.48 -3.93
N ALA A 82 6.05 11.25 -2.94
CA ALA A 82 5.65 10.73 -1.63
C ALA A 82 4.57 11.59 -0.96
N ALA A 83 4.74 12.92 -0.96
CA ALA A 83 3.76 13.86 -0.41
C ALA A 83 2.44 13.96 -1.21
N SER A 84 2.34 13.30 -2.37
CA SER A 84 1.12 13.28 -3.19
C SER A 84 0.32 11.98 -3.06
N ILE A 85 0.79 11.04 -2.25
CA ILE A 85 0.06 9.81 -1.98
C ILE A 85 -1.21 10.14 -1.22
N THR A 86 -2.31 9.59 -1.72
CA THR A 86 -3.63 9.70 -1.11
C THR A 86 -4.26 8.32 -1.06
N SER A 87 -5.02 8.05 -0.01
CA SER A 87 -5.85 6.86 0.08
C SER A 87 -7.33 7.21 0.20
N TYR A 88 -8.17 6.28 -0.20
CA TYR A 88 -9.62 6.38 -0.16
C TYR A 88 -10.22 5.01 0.17
N SER A 89 -11.40 5.00 0.78
CA SER A 89 -12.17 3.77 0.99
C SER A 89 -13.66 4.05 0.94
N ASP A 90 -14.41 3.05 0.52
CA ASP A 90 -15.86 2.95 0.67
C ASP A 90 -16.24 1.60 1.31
N ASP A 91 -17.50 1.19 1.17
CA ASP A 91 -18.00 -0.05 1.76
C ASP A 91 -17.49 -1.33 1.09
N SER A 92 -16.83 -1.23 -0.06
CA SER A 92 -16.45 -2.37 -0.90
C SER A 92 -15.03 -2.28 -1.48
N SER A 93 -14.38 -1.12 -1.36
CA SER A 93 -13.08 -0.86 -1.95
C SER A 93 -12.18 -0.02 -1.05
N ALA A 94 -10.87 -0.25 -1.21
CA ALA A 94 -9.80 0.56 -0.65
C ALA A 94 -8.85 0.92 -1.79
N LEU A 95 -8.39 2.17 -1.81
CA LEU A 95 -7.53 2.72 -2.86
C LEU A 95 -6.34 3.43 -2.22
N VAL A 96 -5.18 3.33 -2.86
CA VAL A 96 -4.00 4.15 -2.60
C VAL A 96 -3.38 4.56 -3.94
N GLY A 97 -2.86 5.77 -4.05
CA GLY A 97 -2.25 6.23 -5.29
C GLY A 97 -1.77 7.67 -5.25
N SER A 98 -1.23 8.13 -6.38
CA SER A 98 -0.79 9.51 -6.58
C SER A 98 -1.49 10.13 -7.77
N ASN A 99 -1.75 11.45 -7.69
CA ASN A 99 -2.26 12.24 -8.81
C ASN A 99 -1.14 12.85 -9.69
N LYS A 100 0.13 12.54 -9.45
CA LYS A 100 1.25 13.11 -10.22
C LYS A 100 1.33 12.43 -11.60
N PRO A 101 1.48 13.19 -12.70
CA PRO A 101 1.57 12.60 -14.05
C PRO A 101 2.70 11.57 -14.23
N TYR A 102 3.80 11.71 -13.49
CA TYR A 102 4.96 10.82 -13.57
C TYR A 102 4.90 9.63 -12.58
N ALA A 103 3.86 9.54 -11.76
CA ALA A 103 3.71 8.51 -10.72
C ALA A 103 3.81 7.09 -11.30
N ALA A 104 3.01 6.80 -12.32
CA ALA A 104 2.98 5.49 -12.98
C ALA A 104 4.36 5.11 -13.56
N MET A 105 5.06 6.05 -14.21
CA MET A 105 6.40 5.82 -14.75
C MET A 105 7.43 5.54 -13.66
N MET A 106 7.32 6.16 -12.48
CA MET A 106 8.22 5.85 -11.37
C MET A 106 7.90 4.48 -10.76
N HIS A 107 6.62 4.12 -10.66
CA HIS A 107 6.20 2.85 -10.09
C HIS A 107 6.56 1.67 -10.99
N PHE A 108 6.18 1.71 -12.27
CA PHE A 108 6.34 0.61 -13.23
C PHE A 108 7.64 0.69 -14.05
N GLY A 109 8.33 1.84 -14.05
CA GLY A 109 9.42 2.09 -14.97
C GLY A 109 8.93 2.40 -16.39
N GLY A 110 9.87 2.46 -17.34
CA GLY A 110 9.54 2.57 -18.75
C GLY A 110 10.75 2.50 -19.67
N ASP A 111 10.58 1.77 -20.76
CA ASP A 111 11.62 1.59 -21.77
C ASP A 111 11.58 2.72 -22.80
N GLN A 112 12.75 3.21 -23.20
CA GLN A 112 12.87 4.25 -24.22
C GLN A 112 12.25 3.81 -25.56
N SER A 113 12.25 2.50 -25.84
CA SER A 113 11.67 1.95 -27.06
C SER A 113 10.14 2.12 -27.12
N GLU A 114 9.46 2.06 -25.97
CA GLU A 114 8.01 2.24 -25.83
C GLU A 114 7.65 3.71 -25.61
N PHE A 115 8.55 4.47 -24.99
CA PHE A 115 8.40 5.88 -24.69
C PHE A 115 9.53 6.72 -25.33
N PRO A 116 9.44 7.07 -26.63
CA PRO A 116 10.56 7.68 -27.38
C PRO A 116 11.01 9.07 -26.89
N HIS A 117 10.24 9.71 -26.01
CA HIS A 117 10.59 10.99 -25.40
C HIS A 117 11.50 10.83 -24.18
N LEU A 118 11.72 9.59 -23.71
CA LEU A 118 12.70 9.30 -22.68
C LEU A 118 14.12 9.44 -23.24
N TRP A 119 15.03 9.88 -22.38
CA TRP A 119 16.45 10.01 -22.71
C TRP A 119 17.22 8.69 -22.55
N GLY A 120 16.59 7.71 -21.90
CA GLY A 120 17.05 6.36 -21.63
C GLY A 120 16.00 5.62 -20.81
N ASP A 121 16.22 4.33 -20.55
CA ASP A 121 15.28 3.51 -19.77
C ASP A 121 15.18 4.01 -18.32
N ILE A 122 13.97 3.97 -17.77
CA ILE A 122 13.68 4.32 -16.38
C ILE A 122 13.42 3.02 -15.62
N PRO A 123 14.28 2.63 -14.65
CA PRO A 123 14.02 1.45 -13.85
C PRO A 123 12.82 1.69 -12.92
N ALA A 124 12.01 0.64 -12.76
CA ALA A 124 10.88 0.62 -11.84
C ALA A 124 11.34 0.86 -10.39
N ARG A 125 10.56 1.65 -9.67
CA ARG A 125 10.71 1.92 -8.24
C ARG A 125 9.33 1.73 -7.61
N PRO A 126 8.89 0.47 -7.42
CA PRO A 126 7.56 0.18 -6.95
C PRO A 126 7.41 0.67 -5.51
N TYR A 127 6.77 1.83 -5.35
CA TYR A 127 6.50 2.42 -4.03
C TYR A 127 5.12 2.05 -3.50
N LEU A 128 4.14 1.75 -4.36
CA LEU A 128 2.89 1.14 -3.91
C LEU A 128 3.15 -0.30 -3.46
N PRO A 129 2.36 -0.85 -2.52
CA PRO A 129 2.55 -2.19 -1.98
C PRO A 129 2.09 -3.28 -2.94
N MET A 130 2.45 -3.17 -4.21
CA MET A 130 2.14 -4.11 -5.28
C MET A 130 3.20 -4.08 -6.38
N ASP A 131 3.29 -5.17 -7.13
CA ASP A 131 4.10 -5.27 -8.35
C ASP A 131 3.35 -4.75 -9.60
N ALA A 132 3.97 -4.92 -10.77
CA ALA A 132 3.40 -4.45 -12.04
C ALA A 132 2.11 -5.21 -12.44
N GLU A 133 1.96 -6.43 -11.95
CA GLU A 133 0.84 -7.31 -12.21
C GLU A 133 -0.33 -7.09 -11.23
N GLY A 134 -0.16 -6.27 -10.19
CA GLY A 134 -1.17 -6.04 -9.16
C GLY A 134 -1.13 -7.03 -8.02
N VAL A 135 -0.07 -7.83 -7.91
CA VAL A 135 0.14 -8.71 -6.77
C VAL A 135 0.70 -7.89 -5.61
N LEU A 136 0.09 -8.04 -4.44
CA LEU A 136 0.51 -7.31 -3.24
C LEU A 136 1.90 -7.75 -2.77
N GLN A 137 2.62 -6.85 -2.11
CA GLN A 137 3.78 -7.22 -1.31
C GLN A 137 3.35 -8.16 -0.17
N PRO A 138 4.16 -9.18 0.18
CA PRO A 138 3.80 -10.15 1.23
C PRO A 138 3.40 -9.49 2.56
N GLU A 139 4.14 -8.46 2.97
CA GLU A 139 3.89 -7.73 4.21
C GLU A 139 2.53 -7.03 4.19
N ALA A 140 2.14 -6.46 3.04
CA ALA A 140 0.85 -5.83 2.86
C ALA A 140 -0.29 -6.85 2.79
N GLU A 141 -0.08 -8.00 2.15
CA GLU A 141 -1.04 -9.10 2.12
C GLU A 141 -1.32 -9.62 3.54
N ASP A 142 -0.26 -9.92 4.31
CA ASP A 142 -0.35 -10.38 5.69
C ASP A 142 -1.09 -9.37 6.58
N ALA A 143 -0.75 -8.08 6.47
CA ALA A 143 -1.41 -7.03 7.24
C ALA A 143 -2.91 -6.88 6.90
N ILE A 144 -3.28 -7.00 5.63
CA ILE A 144 -4.69 -6.96 5.20
C ILE A 144 -5.46 -8.17 5.73
N LEU A 145 -4.85 -9.36 5.69
CA LEU A 145 -5.45 -10.57 6.26
C LEU A 145 -5.65 -10.44 7.76
N GLU A 146 -4.67 -9.88 8.48
CA GLU A 146 -4.77 -9.61 9.91
C GLU A 146 -5.91 -8.61 10.21
N LEU A 147 -6.04 -7.54 9.44
CA LEU A 147 -7.14 -6.57 9.57
C LEU A 147 -8.51 -7.25 9.36
N ALA A 148 -8.62 -8.12 8.37
CA ALA A 148 -9.86 -8.87 8.10
C ALA A 148 -10.22 -9.80 9.27
N LEU A 149 -9.26 -10.55 9.80
CA LEU A 149 -9.47 -11.43 10.94
C LEU A 149 -9.85 -10.64 12.20
N ASN A 150 -9.15 -9.54 12.47
CA ASN A 150 -9.43 -8.66 13.59
C ASN A 150 -10.82 -8.01 13.50
N HIS A 151 -11.30 -7.70 12.28
CA HIS A 151 -12.65 -7.18 12.06
C HIS A 151 -13.71 -8.21 12.47
N LEU A 152 -13.53 -9.48 12.06
CA LEU A 152 -14.44 -10.57 12.41
C LEU A 152 -14.38 -10.90 13.92
N GLU A 153 -13.19 -10.90 14.51
CA GLU A 153 -13.01 -11.14 15.95
C GLU A 153 -13.71 -10.06 16.78
N LYS A 154 -13.52 -8.78 16.43
CA LYS A 154 -14.21 -7.67 17.10
C LYS A 154 -15.73 -7.81 17.01
N ALA A 155 -16.26 -8.20 15.86
CA ALA A 155 -17.69 -8.45 15.69
C ALA A 155 -18.19 -9.61 16.57
N ALA A 156 -17.37 -10.65 16.75
CA ALA A 156 -17.71 -11.80 17.58
C ALA A 156 -17.74 -11.48 19.08
N LEU A 157 -16.90 -10.51 19.52
CA LEU A 157 -16.72 -10.13 20.92
C LEU A 157 -17.59 -8.95 21.38
N ALA A 158 -18.03 -8.09 20.46
CA ALA A 158 -19.03 -7.03 20.72
C ALA A 158 -20.36 -7.65 21.15
#